data_AF-A0A2H0WPB7-F1
#
_entry.id   AF-A0A2H0WPB7-F1
#
_cell.length_a   1.000
_cell.length_b   1.000
_cell.length_c   1.000
_cell.angle_alpha   90.00
_cell.angle_beta   90.00
_cell.angle_gamma   90.00
#
_symmetry.space_group_name_H-M   'P 1'
#
loop_
_entity.id
_entity.type
_entity.pdbx_description
1 polymer ?
#
loop_
_entity_poly.entity_id
_entity_poly.type
_entity_poly.pdbx_seq_one_letter_code
_entity_poly.pdbx_strand_id
1 'polypeptide(L)' 'MSQLDFDFRREPWRNTEILLPLLDQVFILQARCEGCGAPAYFSQRDINGQPAHVNDPLVMVGAEELYTPKCGRCHQVRGK' A
#
# COMPACT_ATOMS: atom_id res chain seq x y z
N MET A 1 1.89 -10.07 -15.53
CA MET A 1 1.99 -10.34 -14.08
C MET A 1 1.44 -9.13 -13.34
N SER A 2 0.65 -9.32 -12.29
CA SER A 2 0.13 -8.23 -11.46
C SER A 2 0.54 -8.48 -10.01
N GLN A 3 1.04 -7.45 -9.34
CA GLN A 3 1.63 -7.52 -8.01
C GLN A 3 1.46 -6.16 -7.32
N LEU A 4 1.45 -6.14 -5.99
CA LEU A 4 1.51 -4.91 -5.19
C LEU A 4 2.93 -4.37 -5.11
N ASP A 5 3.10 -3.07 -5.26
CA ASP A 5 4.40 -2.41 -5.24
C ASP A 5 4.95 -2.31 -3.80
N PHE A 6 4.10 -1.87 -2.88
CA PHE A 6 4.41 -1.62 -1.48
C PHE A 6 3.50 -2.40 -0.53
N ASP A 7 3.98 -2.66 0.68
CA ASP A 7 3.17 -3.10 1.81
C ASP A 7 2.45 -1.91 2.50
N PHE A 8 1.70 -2.19 3.57
CA PHE A 8 0.99 -1.15 4.33
C PHE A 8 1.92 -0.14 5.03
N ARG A 9 3.22 -0.44 5.16
CA ARG A 9 4.25 0.40 5.81
C ARG A 9 4.96 1.30 4.80
N ARG A 10 4.60 1.20 3.52
CA ARG A 10 5.30 1.78 2.36
C ARG A 10 6.69 1.17 2.13
N GLU A 11 6.90 -0.06 2.57
CA GLU A 11 8.11 -0.83 2.23
C GLU A 11 7.84 -1.60 0.94
N PRO A 12 8.79 -1.64 -0.01
CA PRO A 12 8.60 -2.40 -1.23
C PRO A 12 8.40 -3.89 -0.93
N TRP A 13 7.53 -4.56 -1.69
CA TRP A 13 7.48 -6.02 -1.63
C TRP A 13 8.76 -6.61 -2.23
N ARG A 14 9.38 -7.57 -1.52
CA ARG A 14 10.61 -8.24 -1.98
C ARG A 14 10.50 -8.79 -3.42
N ASN A 15 9.35 -9.34 -3.79
CA ASN A 15 9.15 -9.85 -5.15
C ASN A 15 9.16 -8.71 -6.18
N THR A 16 8.56 -7.57 -5.85
CA THR A 16 8.59 -6.38 -6.71
C THR A 16 10.02 -5.88 -6.87
N GLU A 17 10.80 -5.79 -5.79
CA GLU A 17 12.21 -5.39 -5.85
C GLU A 17 13.06 -6.28 -6.77
N ILE A 18 12.82 -7.60 -6.72
CA ILE A 18 13.57 -8.58 -7.52
C ILE A 18 13.12 -8.59 -8.98
N LEU A 19 11.81 -8.53 -9.23
CA LEU A 19 11.26 -8.74 -10.57
C LEU A 19 11.24 -7.47 -11.41
N LEU A 20 11.00 -6.30 -10.80
CA LEU A 20 10.85 -5.03 -11.53
C LEU A 20 12.02 -4.71 -12.48
N PRO A 21 13.30 -4.93 -12.12
CA PRO A 21 14.44 -4.68 -13.02
C PRO A 21 14.56 -5.69 -14.18
N LEU A 22 13.87 -6.83 -14.10
CA LEU A 22 13.93 -7.91 -15.08
C LEU A 22 12.83 -7.81 -16.14
N LEU A 23 11.93 -6.83 -16.03
CA LEU A 23 10.77 -6.69 -16.92
C LEU A 23 11.07 -5.75 -18.08
N ASP A 24 10.71 -6.18 -19.30
CA ASP A 24 10.82 -5.33 -20.51
C ASP A 24 9.81 -4.18 -20.52
N GLN A 25 8.63 -4.38 -19.90
CA GLN A 25 7.55 -3.40 -19.83
C GLN A 25 6.89 -3.43 -18.46
N VAL A 26 6.66 -2.24 -17.90
CA VAL A 26 6.05 -2.06 -16.58
C VAL A 26 4.94 -1.01 -16.68
N PHE A 27 3.76 -1.34 -16.15
CA PHE A 27 2.67 -0.40 -15.94
C PHE A 27 2.38 -0.29 -14.45
N ILE A 28 2.66 0.87 -13.86
CA ILE A 28 2.33 1.16 -12.45
C ILE A 28 0.95 1.81 -12.44
N LEU A 29 0.00 1.14 -11.79
CA LEU A 29 -1.37 1.63 -11.66
C LEU A 29 -1.51 2.44 -10.36
N GLN A 30 -2.37 3.45 -10.41
CA GLN A 30 -2.65 4.32 -9.27
C GLN A 30 -4.16 4.43 -9.06
N ALA A 31 -4.56 4.54 -7.80
CA ALA A 31 -5.95 4.73 -7.41
C ALA A 31 -6.25 6.22 -7.15
N ARG A 32 -7.46 6.52 -6.69
CA ARG A 32 -7.85 7.83 -6.17
C ARG A 32 -7.82 7.79 -4.64
N CYS A 33 -7.16 8.76 -4.02
CA CYS A 33 -7.07 8.86 -2.57
C CYS A 33 -8.44 9.12 -1.95
N GLU A 34 -8.90 8.26 -1.07
CA GLU A 34 -10.18 8.46 -0.37
C GLU A 34 -10.14 9.62 0.63
N GLY A 35 -8.96 10.06 1.06
CA GLY A 35 -8.82 11.19 1.98
C GLY A 35 -8.90 12.57 1.32
N CYS A 36 -8.42 12.72 0.08
CA CYS A 36 -8.35 14.03 -0.57
C CYS A 36 -8.53 14.03 -2.10
N GLY A 37 -8.81 12.90 -2.73
CA GLY A 37 -9.06 12.79 -4.18
C GLY A 37 -7.82 12.85 -5.08
N ALA A 38 -6.62 13.12 -4.55
CA ALA A 38 -5.36 13.08 -5.30
C ALA A 38 -5.00 11.65 -5.76
N PRO A 39 -4.07 11.46 -6.71
CA PRO A 39 -3.54 10.13 -7.04
C PRO A 39 -3.01 9.40 -5.79
N ALA A 40 -3.36 8.12 -5.67
CA ALA A 40 -3.01 7.26 -4.54
C ALA A 40 -2.11 6.11 -5.00
N TYR A 41 -1.00 5.95 -4.28
CA TYR A 41 0.04 4.95 -4.53
C TYR A 41 0.19 3.96 -3.37
N PHE A 42 -0.49 4.21 -2.24
CA PHE A 42 -0.32 3.42 -1.02
C PHE A 42 -1.64 2.83 -0.57
N SER A 43 -1.59 1.56 -0.17
CA SER A 43 -2.67 0.87 0.52
C SER A 43 -2.58 1.21 2.01
N GLN A 44 -3.47 2.07 2.50
CA GLN A 44 -3.65 2.33 3.93
C GLN A 44 -4.31 1.12 4.57
N ARG A 45 -3.72 0.59 5.65
CA ARG A 45 -4.38 -0.43 6.47
C ARG A 45 -4.90 0.19 7.75
N ASP A 46 -6.20 0.04 7.99
CA ASP A 46 -6.85 0.50 9.20
C ASP A 46 -7.43 -0.72 9.95
N ILE A 47 -7.10 -0.86 11.23
CA ILE A 47 -7.55 -1.95 12.10
C ILE A 47 -8.34 -1.31 13.24
N ASN A 48 -9.62 -1.67 13.38
CA ASN A 48 -10.53 -1.08 14.38
C ASN A 48 -10.58 0.46 14.31
N GLY A 49 -10.60 1.03 13.10
CA GLY A 49 -10.67 2.47 12.87
C GLY A 49 -9.40 3.25 13.18
N GLN A 50 -8.28 2.57 13.42
CA GLN A 50 -6.98 3.17 13.66
C GLN A 50 -5.98 2.71 12.58
N PRO A 51 -5.09 3.58 12.09
CA PRO A 51 -4.01 3.16 11.21
C PRO A 51 -3.20 2.02 11.82
N ALA A 52 -2.82 1.02 11.02
CA ALA A 52 -2.03 -0.09 11.48
C ALA A 52 -0.68 0.37 12.05
N HIS A 53 -0.20 -0.35 13.05
CA HIS A 53 1.12 -0.16 13.66
C HIS A 53 2.21 -0.80 12.79
N VAL A 54 3.41 -0.24 12.79
CA VAL A 54 4.57 -0.78 12.04
C VAL A 54 4.94 -2.23 12.41
N ASN A 55 4.54 -2.65 13.62
CA ASN A 55 4.77 -4.00 14.16
C ASN A 55 3.60 -4.96 13.91
N ASP A 56 2.50 -4.49 13.31
CA ASP A 56 1.39 -5.37 12.96
C ASP A 56 1.80 -6.36 11.86
N PRO A 57 1.17 -7.55 11.78
CA PRO A 57 1.54 -8.59 10.83
C PRO A 57 1.62 -8.06 9.38
N LEU A 58 2.64 -8.48 8.64
CA LEU A 58 2.83 -8.04 7.24
C LEU A 58 1.70 -8.51 6.33
N VAL A 59 1.32 -9.79 6.44
CA VAL A 59 0.28 -10.41 5.61
C VAL A 59 -1.02 -10.44 6.39
N MET A 60 -2.05 -9.81 5.83
CA MET A 60 -3.41 -9.84 6.33
C MET A 60 -4.38 -9.75 5.15
N VAL A 61 -5.24 -10.76 5.01
CA VAL A 61 -6.20 -10.84 3.91
C VAL A 61 -7.45 -10.03 4.27
N GLY A 62 -7.89 -9.19 3.35
CA GLY A 62 -9.11 -8.40 3.46
C GLY A 62 -9.28 -7.49 2.25
N ALA A 63 -10.38 -6.77 2.21
CA ALA A 63 -10.71 -5.77 1.19
C ALA A 63 -10.92 -4.39 1.84
N GLU A 64 -12.00 -3.70 1.48
CA GLU A 64 -12.32 -2.33 1.90
C GLU A 64 -12.53 -2.19 3.42
N GLU A 65 -12.83 -3.30 4.11
CA GLU A 65 -12.96 -3.33 5.57
C GLU A 65 -11.63 -3.14 6.31
N LEU A 66 -10.49 -3.31 5.62
CA LEU A 66 -9.16 -3.12 6.17
C LEU A 66 -8.29 -2.16 5.34
N TYR A 67 -8.54 -2.05 4.03
CA TYR A 67 -7.64 -1.38 3.10
C TYR A 67 -8.32 -0.28 2.31
N THR A 68 -7.73 0.92 2.33
CA THR A 68 -8.17 2.06 1.52
C THR A 68 -7.02 2.68 0.73
N PRO A 69 -7.25 3.18 -0.50
CA PRO A 69 -6.22 3.87 -1.27
C PRO A 69 -5.95 5.27 -0.70
N LYS A 70 -4.68 5.58 -0.41
CA LYS A 70 -4.26 6.90 0.08
C LYS A 70 -3.03 7.43 -0.68
N CYS A 71 -2.98 8.75 -0.80
CA CYS A 71 -1.78 9.44 -1.28
C CYS A 71 -0.71 9.53 -0.17
N GLY A 72 0.52 9.90 -0.53
CA GLY A 72 1.63 10.01 0.42
C GLY A 72 1.40 11.00 1.58
N ARG A 73 0.51 11.98 1.40
CA ARG A 73 0.11 12.93 2.45
C ARG A 73 -0.91 12.35 3.43
N CYS A 74 -1.87 11.58 2.93
CA CYS A 74 -2.99 11.08 3.75
C CYS A 74 -2.70 9.73 4.42
N HIS A 75 -1.79 8.94 3.86
CA HIS A 75 -1.45 7.64 4.40
C HIS A 75 -0.66 7.77 5.72
N GLN A 76 -1.05 6.99 6.73
CA GLN A 76 -0.50 7.03 8.08
C GLN A 76 -0.18 5.60 8.56
N VAL A 77 0.90 5.49 9.34
CA VAL A 77 1.31 4.25 10.00
C VAL A 77 1.70 4.62 11.42
N ARG A 78 1.22 3.88 12.41
CA ARG A 78 1.56 4.15 13.81
C ARG A 78 2.93 3.57 14.16
N GLY A 79 3.63 4.24 15.08
CA GLY A 79 4.95 3.82 15.56
C GLY A 79 6.08 4.08 14.57
N LYS A 80 5.84 4.93 13.57
CA LYS A 80 6.83 5.39 12.60
C LYS A 80 7.29 6.81 12.94
#